data_AF-A0A3D5Y858-F1
#
_entry.id   AF-A0A3D5Y858-F1
#
_cell.length_a   1.000
_cell.length_b   1.000
_cell.length_c   1.000
_cell.angle_alpha   90.00
_cell.angle_beta   90.00
_cell.angle_gamma   90.00
#
_symmetry.space_group_name_H-M   'P 1'
#
loop_
_entity.id
_entity.type
_entity.pdbx_description
1 polymer ?
#
loop_
_entity_poly.entity_id
_entity_poly.type
_entity_poly.pdbx_seq_one_letter_code
_entity_poly.pdbx_strand_id
1 'polypeptide(L)'
;MHYEYQIILKRWLPILKEYERTSSKITPRPFRYVKDLCKAHHISAKELRRYYVKWIQGGRKSESLLPCKRGAKPGSRRTPKEIERNIINAYRRFGSNRYELVLLFKPYYLDKTPSPATMDRIKARYPLNQAQKKIIKRYEKQTPGELAHIDITKIPKDIRCSFKVKERYVAACCDDCTRLTYAEIIKDRRASTLTYFMARHYHGLNRYITLNLKL
;
A
#
# COMPACT_ATOMS: atom_id res chain seq x y z
N MET A 1 -29.70 10.89 -0.92
CA MET A 1 -30.25 9.55 -0.59
C MET A 1 -30.38 8.75 -1.88
N HIS A 2 -29.89 7.50 -1.93
CA HIS A 2 -30.09 6.63 -3.10
C HIS A 2 -31.59 6.47 -3.40
N TYR A 3 -31.96 6.46 -4.68
CA TYR A 3 -33.35 6.35 -5.15
C TYR A 3 -34.07 5.13 -4.56
N GLU A 4 -33.38 3.99 -4.45
CA GLU A 4 -33.88 2.75 -3.83
C GLU A 4 -34.37 2.96 -2.38
N TYR A 5 -33.70 3.82 -1.61
CA TYR A 5 -34.07 4.10 -0.22
C TYR A 5 -35.36 4.91 -0.15
N GLN A 6 -35.58 5.82 -1.09
CA GLN A 6 -36.80 6.62 -1.15
C GLN A 6 -38.02 5.75 -1.42
N ILE A 7 -37.91 4.74 -2.29
CA ILE A 7 -39.00 3.79 -2.58
C ILE A 7 -39.41 3.03 -1.32
N ILE A 8 -38.43 2.51 -0.57
CA ILE A 8 -38.68 1.74 0.66
C ILE A 8 -39.39 2.62 1.71
N LEU A 9 -38.93 3.87 1.89
CA LEU A 9 -39.52 4.79 2.86
C LEU A 9 -40.94 5.21 2.46
N LYS A 10 -41.15 5.59 1.19
CA LYS A 10 -42.47 5.98 0.67
C LYS A 10 -43.49 4.85 0.80
N ARG A 11 -43.05 3.59 0.64
CA ARG A 11 -43.91 2.43 0.83
C ARG A 11 -44.23 2.16 2.30
N TRP A 12 -43.23 2.02 3.16
CA TRP A 12 -43.45 1.49 4.52
C TRP A 12 -43.94 2.52 5.54
N LEU A 13 -43.60 3.80 5.41
CA LEU A 13 -44.07 4.84 6.34
C LEU A 13 -45.61 4.94 6.42
N PRO A 14 -46.37 5.02 5.32
CA PRO A 14 -47.83 5.06 5.40
C PRO A 14 -48.40 3.76 5.98
N ILE A 15 -47.90 2.60 5.55
CA ILE A 15 -48.36 1.28 6.03
C ILE A 15 -48.18 1.15 7.55
N LEU A 16 -47.05 1.59 8.10
CA LEU A 16 -46.79 1.51 9.55
C LEU A 16 -47.66 2.48 10.36
N LYS A 17 -47.93 3.68 9.84
CA LYS A 17 -48.86 4.63 10.46
C LYS A 17 -50.30 4.10 10.45
N GLU A 18 -50.72 3.48 9.35
CA GLU A 18 -52.03 2.83 9.23
C GLU A 18 -52.15 1.63 10.18
N TYR A 19 -51.07 0.86 10.34
CA TYR A 19 -51.00 -0.24 11.29
C TYR A 19 -51.16 0.24 12.74
N GLU A 20 -50.45 1.30 13.16
CA GLU A 20 -50.62 1.87 14.50
C GLU A 20 -52.07 2.33 14.73
N ARG A 21 -52.67 3.06 13.78
CA ARG A 21 -54.07 3.51 13.87
C ARG A 21 -55.05 2.34 13.99
N THR A 22 -54.85 1.29 13.20
CA THR A 22 -55.69 0.10 13.20
C THR A 22 -55.54 -0.69 14.50
N SER A 23 -54.30 -0.82 15.01
CA SER A 23 -54.00 -1.53 16.26
C SER A 23 -54.54 -0.78 17.49
N SER A 24 -54.42 0.55 17.52
CA SER A 24 -54.92 1.40 18.59
C SER A 24 -56.43 1.68 18.50
N LYS A 25 -57.11 1.16 17.47
CA LYS A 25 -58.55 1.32 17.21
C LYS A 25 -59.01 2.79 17.10
N ILE A 26 -58.12 3.73 16.75
CA ILE A 26 -58.42 5.16 16.65
C ILE A 26 -59.24 5.43 15.38
N THR A 27 -60.36 6.14 15.53
CA THR A 27 -61.23 6.58 14.41
C THR A 27 -60.74 7.92 13.86
N PRO A 28 -60.73 8.14 12.52
CA PRO A 28 -61.03 7.20 11.45
C PRO A 28 -59.88 6.23 11.16
N ARG A 29 -60.21 4.93 10.99
CA ARG A 29 -59.27 3.90 10.52
C ARG A 29 -59.68 3.35 9.15
N PRO A 30 -58.75 3.20 8.20
CA PRO A 30 -59.06 2.69 6.87
C PRO A 30 -59.43 1.21 6.86
N PHE A 31 -58.92 0.42 7.82
CA PHE A 31 -59.18 -1.01 7.92
C PHE A 31 -59.74 -1.39 9.28
N ARG A 32 -60.66 -2.37 9.31
CA ARG A 32 -61.23 -2.91 10.56
C ARG A 32 -60.29 -3.90 11.24
N TYR A 33 -59.59 -4.73 10.47
CA TYR A 33 -58.63 -5.72 10.97
C TYR A 33 -57.25 -5.56 10.29
N VAL A 34 -56.18 -5.91 11.02
CA VAL A 34 -54.81 -5.95 10.47
C VAL A 34 -54.69 -6.94 9.30
N LYS A 35 -55.51 -8.00 9.30
CA LYS A 35 -55.56 -8.97 8.19
C LYS A 35 -55.96 -8.30 6.87
N ASP A 36 -56.85 -7.31 6.92
CA ASP A 36 -57.35 -6.61 5.73
C ASP A 36 -56.30 -5.61 5.21
N LEU A 37 -55.59 -4.93 6.12
CA LEU A 37 -54.43 -4.10 5.79
C LEU A 37 -53.35 -4.91 5.06
N CYS A 38 -53.00 -6.10 5.59
CA CYS A 38 -52.02 -6.99 4.97
C CYS A 38 -52.45 -7.46 3.58
N LYS A 39 -53.74 -7.79 3.40
CA LYS A 39 -54.31 -8.18 2.10
C LYS A 39 -54.26 -7.03 1.09
N ALA A 40 -54.66 -5.82 1.49
CA ALA A 40 -54.70 -4.65 0.61
C ALA A 40 -53.31 -4.22 0.11
N HIS A 41 -52.29 -4.31 0.97
CA HIS A 41 -50.91 -3.94 0.60
C HIS A 41 -50.09 -5.11 0.03
N HIS A 42 -50.69 -6.30 -0.10
CA HIS A 42 -50.03 -7.54 -0.53
C HIS A 42 -48.77 -7.89 0.32
N ILE A 43 -48.89 -7.82 1.65
CA ILE A 43 -47.79 -8.04 2.60
C ILE A 43 -48.15 -9.17 3.56
N SER A 44 -47.18 -9.99 3.92
CA SER A 44 -47.37 -11.00 4.97
C SER A 44 -47.36 -10.38 6.37
N ALA A 45 -48.16 -10.92 7.31
CA ALA A 45 -48.17 -10.45 8.70
C ALA A 45 -46.77 -10.50 9.36
N LYS A 46 -45.95 -11.49 8.96
CA LYS A 46 -44.56 -11.64 9.41
C LYS A 46 -43.68 -10.47 8.96
N GLU A 47 -43.83 -10.02 7.73
CA GLU A 47 -43.07 -8.89 7.21
C GLU A 47 -43.48 -7.57 7.83
N LEU A 48 -44.80 -7.34 7.99
CA LEU A 48 -45.33 -6.18 8.69
C LEU A 48 -44.75 -6.10 10.10
N ARG A 49 -44.80 -7.21 10.86
CA ARG A 49 -44.21 -7.28 12.21
C ARG A 49 -42.71 -7.01 12.20
N ARG A 50 -41.95 -7.56 11.24
CA ARG A 50 -40.50 -7.32 11.12
C ARG A 50 -40.18 -5.84 10.94
N TYR A 51 -40.87 -5.15 10.04
CA TYR A 51 -40.65 -3.72 9.80
C TYR A 51 -41.15 -2.84 10.96
N TYR A 52 -42.27 -3.20 11.59
CA TYR A 52 -42.78 -2.50 12.76
C TYR A 52 -41.84 -2.57 13.96
N VAL A 53 -41.33 -3.78 14.30
CA VAL A 53 -40.34 -3.97 15.36
C VAL A 53 -39.07 -3.17 15.06
N LYS A 54 -38.59 -3.20 13.82
CA LYS A 54 -37.41 -2.46 13.38
C LYS A 54 -37.59 -0.94 13.52
N TRP A 55 -38.79 -0.44 13.20
CA TRP A 55 -39.14 0.98 13.31
C TRP A 55 -39.23 1.45 14.77
N ILE A 56 -39.84 0.64 15.65
CA ILE A 56 -39.88 0.92 17.10
C ILE A 56 -38.47 0.95 17.68
N GLN A 57 -37.66 -0.10 17.43
CA GLN A 57 -36.29 -0.19 17.93
C GLN A 57 -35.40 0.96 17.45
N GLY A 58 -35.71 1.51 16.28
CA GLY A 58 -35.05 2.68 15.71
C GLY A 58 -35.56 4.04 16.20
N GLY A 59 -36.45 4.08 17.21
CA GLY A 59 -37.01 5.31 17.74
C GLY A 59 -37.95 6.02 16.76
N ARG A 60 -38.70 5.26 15.95
CA ARG A 60 -39.67 5.74 14.96
C ARG A 60 -39.09 6.65 13.86
N LYS A 61 -37.76 6.64 13.68
CA LYS A 61 -37.10 7.40 12.61
C LYS A 61 -37.30 6.69 11.26
N SER A 62 -37.39 7.48 10.19
CA SER A 62 -37.48 6.96 8.81
C SER A 62 -36.25 6.13 8.44
N GLU A 63 -35.06 6.60 8.82
CA GLU A 63 -33.77 5.95 8.55
C GLU A 63 -33.68 4.50 9.05
N SER A 64 -34.37 4.18 10.14
CA SER A 64 -34.37 2.85 10.75
C SER A 64 -35.01 1.79 9.87
N LEU A 65 -35.89 2.18 8.94
CA LEU A 65 -36.50 1.25 7.99
C LEU A 65 -35.52 0.77 6.93
N LEU A 66 -34.45 1.52 6.67
CA LEU A 66 -33.51 1.25 5.59
C LEU A 66 -32.75 -0.06 5.81
N PRO A 67 -32.50 -0.86 4.75
CA PRO A 67 -31.72 -2.08 4.87
C PRO A 67 -30.34 -1.80 5.47
N CYS A 68 -29.92 -2.61 6.44
CA CYS A 68 -28.55 -2.55 6.93
C CYS A 68 -27.58 -2.96 5.83
N LYS A 69 -26.32 -2.52 5.94
CA LYS A 69 -25.25 -2.90 5.03
C LYS A 69 -25.17 -4.43 4.90
N ARG A 70 -25.52 -4.94 3.73
CA ARG A 70 -25.33 -6.35 3.37
C ARG A 70 -23.93 -6.52 2.79
N GLY A 71 -23.20 -7.52 3.25
CA GLY A 71 -21.84 -7.81 2.78
C GLY A 71 -21.08 -8.72 3.73
N ALA A 72 -19.90 -9.17 3.30
CA ALA A 72 -19.01 -9.97 4.14
C ALA A 72 -18.73 -9.22 5.45
N LYS A 73 -19.10 -9.83 6.58
CA LYS A 73 -18.72 -9.32 7.90
C LYS A 73 -17.18 -9.25 7.95
N PRO A 74 -16.57 -8.12 8.37
CA PRO A 74 -15.13 -8.06 8.55
C PRO A 74 -14.71 -9.17 9.51
N GLY A 75 -13.84 -10.09 9.08
CA GLY A 75 -13.21 -11.05 9.99
C GLY A 75 -13.17 -12.52 9.59
N SER A 76 -13.90 -13.00 8.57
CA SER A 76 -13.94 -14.46 8.34
C SER A 76 -12.79 -15.03 7.49
N ARG A 77 -12.17 -14.25 6.60
CA ARG A 77 -11.12 -14.74 5.66
C ARG A 77 -10.04 -13.71 5.32
N ARG A 78 -9.99 -12.60 6.06
CA ARG A 78 -9.04 -11.52 5.75
C ARG A 78 -7.69 -11.80 6.41
N THR A 79 -6.62 -11.50 5.70
CA THR A 79 -5.26 -11.54 6.24
C THR A 79 -5.18 -10.69 7.52
N PRO A 80 -4.57 -11.20 8.61
CA PRO A 80 -4.35 -10.41 9.82
C PRO A 80 -3.67 -9.07 9.51
N LYS A 81 -4.10 -8.01 10.21
CA LYS A 81 -3.59 -6.64 9.98
C LYS A 81 -2.07 -6.53 10.18
N GLU A 82 -1.51 -7.32 11.08
CA GLU A 82 -0.07 -7.36 11.33
C GLU A 82 0.70 -7.85 10.11
N ILE A 83 0.25 -8.93 9.48
CA ILE A 83 0.81 -9.46 8.23
C ILE A 83 0.65 -8.43 7.10
N GLU A 84 -0.52 -7.79 6.98
CA GLU A 84 -0.73 -6.71 6.00
C GLU A 84 0.29 -5.57 6.18
N ARG A 85 0.57 -5.15 7.42
CA ARG A 85 1.54 -4.09 7.73
C ARG A 85 2.96 -4.49 7.32
N ASN A 86 3.38 -5.71 7.64
CA ASN A 86 4.71 -6.19 7.28
C ASN A 86 4.91 -6.25 5.76
N ILE A 87 3.89 -6.73 5.04
CA ILE A 87 3.89 -6.75 3.56
C ILE A 87 4.01 -5.34 2.99
N ILE A 88 3.23 -4.38 3.50
CA ILE A 88 3.27 -3.00 3.02
C ILE A 88 4.61 -2.32 3.33
N ASN A 89 5.20 -2.59 4.50
CA ASN A 89 6.52 -2.07 4.85
C ASN A 89 7.60 -2.60 3.91
N ALA A 90 7.60 -3.91 3.63
CA ALA A 90 8.53 -4.50 2.66
C ALA A 90 8.29 -3.94 1.26
N TYR A 91 7.03 -3.85 0.81
CA TYR A 91 6.69 -3.28 -0.48
C TYR A 91 7.16 -1.82 -0.63
N ARG A 92 6.98 -1.00 0.40
CA ARG A 92 7.43 0.41 0.39
C ARG A 92 8.95 0.56 0.39
N ARG A 93 9.67 -0.38 1.01
CA ARG A 93 11.13 -0.34 1.11
C ARG A 93 11.82 -0.87 -0.15
N PHE A 94 11.30 -1.96 -0.71
CA PHE A 94 11.96 -2.69 -1.80
C PHE A 94 11.30 -2.45 -3.17
N GLY A 95 10.04 -2.02 -3.23
CA GLY A 95 9.31 -1.87 -4.50
C GLY A 95 8.96 -3.19 -5.18
N SER A 96 9.07 -4.31 -4.48
CA SER A 96 9.00 -5.67 -5.04
C SER A 96 7.67 -6.05 -5.71
N ASN A 97 7.78 -6.96 -6.67
CA ASN A 97 6.66 -7.57 -7.36
C ASN A 97 5.82 -8.44 -6.41
N ARG A 98 4.57 -8.74 -6.78
CA ARG A 98 3.67 -9.59 -5.98
C ARG A 98 4.25 -10.98 -5.73
N TYR A 99 4.93 -11.58 -6.71
CA TYR A 99 5.51 -12.92 -6.58
C TYR A 99 6.73 -12.92 -5.66
N GLU A 100 7.60 -11.91 -5.80
CA GLU A 100 8.74 -11.70 -4.91
C GLU A 100 8.30 -11.51 -3.47
N LEU A 101 7.24 -10.73 -3.23
CA LEU A 101 6.69 -10.57 -1.88
C LEU A 101 6.19 -11.89 -1.30
N VAL A 102 5.52 -12.73 -2.11
CA VAL A 102 5.10 -14.06 -1.65
C VAL A 102 6.30 -14.91 -1.28
N LEU A 103 7.33 -14.96 -2.13
CA LEU A 103 8.53 -15.74 -1.87
C LEU A 103 9.28 -15.24 -0.63
N LEU A 104 9.39 -13.92 -0.46
CA LEU A 104 10.01 -13.28 0.70
C LEU A 104 9.29 -13.66 2.00
N PHE A 105 7.96 -13.69 2.00
CA PHE A 105 7.15 -13.95 3.19
C PHE A 105 6.76 -15.42 3.38
N LYS A 106 7.04 -16.31 2.43
CA LYS A 106 6.74 -17.74 2.53
C LYS A 106 7.48 -18.41 3.69
N PRO A 107 8.78 -18.15 3.94
CA PRO A 107 9.49 -18.71 5.09
C PRO A 107 8.93 -18.26 6.44
N TYR A 108 8.42 -17.03 6.52
CA TYR A 108 7.98 -16.43 7.79
C TYR A 108 6.54 -16.82 8.17
N TYR A 109 5.64 -16.92 7.19
CA TYR A 109 4.21 -17.13 7.46
C TYR A 109 3.67 -18.47 6.96
N LEU A 110 4.45 -19.24 6.20
CA LEU A 110 4.10 -20.57 5.70
C LEU A 110 2.71 -20.62 5.05
N ASP A 111 1.72 -21.20 5.72
CA ASP A 111 0.35 -21.34 5.22
C ASP A 111 -0.47 -20.06 5.35
N LYS A 112 -0.05 -19.15 6.24
CA LYS A 112 -0.67 -17.83 6.43
C LYS A 112 -0.18 -16.81 5.38
N THR A 113 0.79 -17.16 4.56
CA THR A 113 1.30 -16.30 3.49
C THR A 113 0.20 -16.02 2.48
N PRO A 114 -0.13 -14.74 2.19
CA PRO A 114 -1.15 -14.41 1.22
C PRO A 114 -0.80 -14.88 -0.19
N SER A 115 -1.81 -15.24 -0.98
CA SER A 115 -1.62 -15.51 -2.40
C SER A 115 -1.21 -14.25 -3.18
N PRO A 116 -0.60 -14.38 -4.37
CA PRO A 116 -0.21 -13.23 -5.19
C PRO A 116 -1.37 -12.24 -5.45
N ALA A 117 -2.57 -12.75 -5.75
CA ALA A 117 -3.76 -11.91 -5.93
C ALA A 117 -4.16 -11.18 -4.63
N THR A 118 -3.94 -11.81 -3.48
CA THR A 118 -4.21 -11.18 -2.18
C THR A 118 -3.18 -10.08 -1.88
N MET A 119 -1.93 -10.23 -2.30
CA MET A 119 -0.92 -9.16 -2.22
C MET A 119 -1.37 -7.92 -2.98
N ASP A 120 -1.87 -8.07 -4.21
CA ASP A 120 -2.38 -6.94 -5.01
C ASP A 120 -3.59 -6.27 -4.33
N ARG A 121 -4.50 -7.06 -3.74
CA ARG A 121 -5.62 -6.51 -2.95
C ARG A 121 -5.14 -5.78 -1.70
N ILE A 122 -4.07 -6.24 -1.05
CA ILE A 122 -3.44 -5.55 0.10
C ILE A 122 -2.85 -4.21 -0.39
N LYS A 123 -2.10 -4.21 -1.49
CA LYS A 123 -1.54 -2.99 -2.10
C LYS A 123 -2.63 -1.98 -2.46
N ALA A 124 -3.73 -2.43 -3.06
CA ALA A 124 -4.86 -1.57 -3.43
C ALA A 124 -5.54 -0.90 -2.22
N ARG A 125 -5.54 -1.56 -1.05
CA ARG A 125 -6.07 -0.98 0.20
C ARG A 125 -5.18 0.10 0.79
N TYR A 126 -3.88 0.05 0.53
CA TYR A 126 -2.88 0.98 1.05
C TYR A 126 -2.07 1.60 -0.10
N PRO A 127 -2.68 2.52 -0.87
CA PRO A 127 -2.02 3.11 -2.03
C PRO A 127 -0.77 3.89 -1.61
N LEU A 128 0.23 3.88 -2.49
CA LEU A 128 1.45 4.67 -2.33
C LEU A 128 1.18 6.16 -2.51
N ASN A 129 1.93 6.99 -1.79
CA ASN A 129 1.91 8.45 -1.98
C ASN A 129 2.50 8.83 -3.34
N GLN A 130 2.18 10.03 -3.83
CA GLN A 130 2.61 10.48 -5.16
C GLN A 130 4.15 10.50 -5.33
N ALA A 131 4.88 10.90 -4.28
CA ALA A 131 6.34 10.84 -4.26
C ALA A 131 6.90 9.40 -4.38
N GLN A 132 6.23 8.43 -3.76
CA GLN A 132 6.63 7.02 -3.80
C GLN A 132 6.31 6.34 -5.13
N LYS A 133 5.34 6.87 -5.88
CA LYS A 133 5.01 6.39 -7.24
C LYS A 133 6.01 6.89 -8.29
N LYS A 134 6.82 7.90 -7.98
CA LYS A 134 7.79 8.45 -8.92
C LYS A 134 8.92 7.43 -9.10
N ILE A 135 8.95 6.80 -10.27
CA ILE A 135 10.04 5.91 -10.66
C ILE A 135 11.33 6.75 -10.69
N ILE A 136 12.30 6.38 -9.87
CA ILE A 136 13.63 7.00 -9.89
C ILE A 136 14.31 6.49 -11.15
N LYS A 137 14.37 7.32 -12.20
CA LYS A 137 15.22 7.04 -13.35
C LYS A 137 16.68 7.09 -12.89
N ARG A 138 17.33 5.93 -12.82
CA ARG A 138 18.79 5.86 -12.76
C ARG A 138 19.31 5.95 -14.18
N TYR A 139 20.16 6.93 -14.43
CA TYR A 139 20.87 7.04 -15.69
C TYR A 139 22.10 6.17 -15.58
N GLU A 140 21.98 4.89 -15.94
CA GLU A 140 23.13 4.03 -16.11
C GLU A 140 23.67 4.21 -17.52
N LYS A 141 24.94 4.61 -17.63
CA LYS A 141 25.58 4.77 -18.94
C LYS A 141 25.84 3.40 -19.57
N GLN A 142 25.65 3.32 -20.89
CA GLN A 142 25.80 2.05 -21.63
C GLN A 142 27.24 1.76 -22.01
N THR A 143 28.07 2.80 -22.13
CA THR A 143 29.48 2.65 -22.51
C THR A 143 30.41 2.87 -21.31
N PRO A 144 31.33 1.95 -21.04
CA PRO A 144 32.38 2.13 -20.04
C PRO A 144 33.18 3.42 -20.28
N GLY A 145 33.46 4.17 -19.23
CA GLY A 145 34.23 5.41 -19.28
C GLY A 145 33.44 6.68 -19.65
N GLU A 146 32.14 6.57 -19.93
CA GLU A 146 31.29 7.74 -20.24
C GLU A 146 31.00 8.59 -19.00
N LEU A 147 30.82 7.95 -17.84
CA LEU A 147 30.58 8.63 -16.57
C LEU A 147 31.25 7.84 -15.44
N ALA A 148 32.00 8.58 -14.61
CA ALA A 148 32.60 8.03 -13.41
C ALA A 148 32.29 8.92 -12.20
N HIS A 149 32.05 8.28 -11.07
CA HIS A 149 31.84 8.94 -9.79
C HIS A 149 33.10 8.87 -8.95
N ILE A 150 33.59 10.04 -8.52
CA ILE A 150 34.75 10.15 -7.64
C ILE A 150 34.28 10.58 -6.26
N ASP A 151 34.74 9.85 -5.25
CA ASP A 151 34.56 10.24 -3.87
C ASP A 151 35.87 10.16 -3.10
N ILE A 152 36.00 10.99 -2.07
CA ILE A 152 37.19 11.07 -1.23
C ILE A 152 36.77 11.00 0.23
N THR A 153 37.19 9.94 0.90
CA THR A 153 36.93 9.74 2.33
C THR A 153 38.22 9.89 3.13
N LYS A 154 38.15 10.60 4.27
CA LYS A 154 39.29 10.73 5.19
C LYS A 154 39.49 9.42 5.97
N ILE A 155 40.73 8.98 6.14
CA ILE A 155 41.02 7.78 6.95
C ILE A 155 40.65 8.05 8.42
N PRO A 156 39.87 7.14 9.07
CA PRO A 156 39.47 7.26 10.47
C PRO A 156 40.67 7.46 11.40
N LYS A 157 40.44 8.18 12.51
CA LYS A 157 41.51 8.47 13.48
C LYS A 157 42.09 7.19 14.09
N ASP A 158 41.24 6.19 14.37
CA ASP A 158 41.65 4.95 15.03
C ASP A 158 42.73 4.20 14.24
N ILE A 159 42.50 4.00 12.93
CA ILE A 159 43.47 3.39 12.02
C ILE A 159 44.75 4.21 11.95
N ARG A 160 44.64 5.55 11.88
CA ARG A 160 45.82 6.43 11.81
C ARG A 160 46.68 6.36 13.07
N CYS A 161 46.06 6.27 14.24
CA CYS A 161 46.75 6.15 15.53
C CYS A 161 47.54 4.83 15.61
N SER A 162 46.94 3.71 15.19
CA SER A 162 47.60 2.40 15.19
C SER A 162 48.85 2.37 14.30
N PHE A 163 48.79 2.98 13.12
CA PHE A 163 49.90 3.00 12.17
C PHE A 163 50.82 4.23 12.28
N LYS A 164 50.58 5.12 13.27
CA LYS A 164 51.30 6.40 13.47
C LYS A 164 51.47 7.22 12.17
N VAL A 165 50.45 7.22 11.32
CA VAL A 165 50.47 7.92 10.03
C VAL A 165 49.81 9.29 10.12
N LYS A 166 50.35 10.24 9.34
CA LYS A 166 49.73 11.56 9.13
C LYS A 166 48.35 11.43 8.49
N GLU A 167 47.62 12.55 8.39
CA GLU A 167 46.35 12.55 7.68
C GLU A 167 46.50 12.05 6.25
N ARG A 168 45.66 11.08 5.90
CA ARG A 168 45.58 10.44 4.59
C ARG A 168 44.11 10.32 4.20
N TYR A 169 43.87 10.19 2.91
CA TYR A 169 42.55 10.09 2.33
C TYR A 169 42.52 8.90 1.38
N VAL A 170 41.37 8.24 1.27
CA VAL A 170 41.11 7.23 0.25
C VAL A 170 40.30 7.93 -0.83
N ALA A 171 40.87 8.02 -2.03
CA ALA A 171 40.12 8.43 -3.21
C ALA A 171 39.66 7.17 -3.94
N ALA A 172 38.38 7.13 -4.32
CA ALA A 172 37.81 6.05 -5.11
C ALA A 172 37.10 6.64 -6.33
N CYS A 173 37.33 6.05 -7.50
CA CYS A 173 36.67 6.40 -8.75
C CYS A 173 35.96 5.16 -9.28
N CYS A 174 34.63 5.22 -9.39
CA CYS A 174 33.77 4.13 -9.83
C CYS A 174 33.14 4.48 -11.17
N ASP A 175 33.38 3.65 -12.18
CA ASP A 175 32.71 3.73 -13.48
C ASP A 175 31.24 3.33 -13.35
N ASP A 176 30.34 4.13 -13.90
CA ASP A 176 28.89 3.92 -13.73
C ASP A 176 28.37 2.69 -14.50
N CYS A 177 28.92 2.45 -15.70
CA CYS A 177 28.52 1.34 -16.58
C CYS A 177 28.97 -0.02 -16.02
N THR A 178 30.26 -0.16 -15.73
CA THR A 178 30.88 -1.44 -15.34
C THR A 178 30.91 -1.69 -13.84
N ARG A 179 30.66 -0.64 -13.03
CA ARG A 179 30.86 -0.64 -11.57
C ARG A 179 32.30 -0.94 -11.14
N LEU A 180 33.27 -0.89 -12.06
CA LEU A 180 34.69 -1.05 -11.74
C LEU A 180 35.17 0.16 -10.94
N THR A 181 35.77 -0.10 -9.79
CA THR A 181 36.25 0.94 -8.87
C THR A 181 37.77 0.87 -8.73
N TYR A 182 38.44 2.00 -8.99
CA TYR A 182 39.85 2.20 -8.66
C TYR A 182 39.95 3.01 -7.38
N ALA A 183 40.69 2.50 -6.39
CA ALA A 183 40.90 3.18 -5.13
C ALA A 183 42.39 3.30 -4.80
N GLU A 184 42.79 4.47 -4.29
CA GLU A 184 44.17 4.76 -3.90
C GLU A 184 44.19 5.60 -2.60
N ILE A 185 45.21 5.37 -1.76
CA ILE A 185 45.47 6.22 -0.61
C ILE A 185 46.27 7.45 -1.08
N ILE A 186 45.68 8.63 -0.96
CA ILE A 186 46.30 9.90 -1.31
C ILE A 186 46.71 10.69 -0.07
N LYS A 187 47.69 11.57 -0.26
CA LYS A 187 48.28 12.37 0.83
C LYS A 187 47.40 13.53 1.28
N ASP A 188 46.70 14.18 0.36
CA ASP A 188 45.93 15.40 0.59
C ASP A 188 44.76 15.51 -0.39
N ARG A 189 43.85 16.45 -0.13
CA ARG A 189 42.67 16.74 -0.98
C ARG A 189 42.94 17.82 -2.04
N ARG A 190 44.20 18.05 -2.38
CA ARG A 190 44.57 19.09 -3.34
C ARG A 190 44.17 18.68 -4.75
N ALA A 191 43.74 19.65 -5.56
CA ALA A 191 43.33 19.42 -6.95
C ALA A 191 44.44 18.74 -7.77
N SER A 192 45.71 19.11 -7.56
CA SER A 192 46.86 18.50 -8.25
C SER A 192 46.97 17.00 -7.95
N THR A 193 46.93 16.62 -6.67
CA THR A 193 46.99 15.22 -6.25
C THR A 193 45.82 14.41 -6.82
N LEU A 194 44.61 14.99 -6.80
CA LEU A 194 43.43 14.32 -7.35
C LEU A 194 43.49 14.17 -8.87
N THR A 195 44.05 15.16 -9.58
CA THR A 195 44.25 15.10 -11.04
C THR A 195 45.17 13.93 -11.41
N TYR A 196 46.28 13.77 -10.68
CA TYR A 196 47.18 12.62 -10.89
C TYR A 196 46.51 11.27 -10.58
N PHE A 197 45.66 11.22 -9.55
CA PHE A 197 44.84 10.04 -9.25
C PHE A 197 43.89 9.72 -10.42
N MET A 198 43.21 10.73 -10.97
CA MET A 198 42.31 10.54 -12.12
C MET A 198 43.06 10.05 -13.36
N ALA A 199 44.25 10.59 -13.65
CA ALA A 199 45.07 10.14 -14.76
C ALA A 199 45.45 8.64 -14.62
N ARG A 200 45.80 8.20 -13.42
CA ARG A 200 46.07 6.78 -13.13
C ARG A 200 44.82 5.92 -13.26
N HIS A 201 43.68 6.38 -12.75
CA HIS A 201 42.40 5.69 -12.90
C HIS A 201 42.07 5.48 -14.39
N TYR A 202 42.13 6.55 -15.19
CA TYR A 202 41.84 6.51 -16.62
C TYR A 202 42.75 5.53 -17.36
N HIS A 203 44.05 5.57 -17.08
CA HIS A 203 45.00 4.63 -17.66
C HIS A 203 44.69 3.18 -17.26
N GLY A 204 44.35 2.93 -15.99
CA GLY A 204 43.94 1.62 -15.50
C GLY A 204 42.68 1.12 -16.18
N LEU A 205 41.63 1.95 -16.23
CA LEU A 205 40.34 1.62 -16.83
C LEU A 205 40.48 1.33 -18.33
N ASN A 206 41.19 2.18 -19.07
CA ASN A 206 41.44 1.94 -20.50
C ASN A 206 42.18 0.63 -20.75
N ARG A 207 43.16 0.29 -19.91
CA ARG A 207 43.87 -0.98 -20.02
C ARG A 207 42.93 -2.16 -19.80
N TYR A 208 42.05 -2.09 -18.81
CA TYR A 208 41.04 -3.13 -18.55
C TYR A 208 40.04 -3.28 -19.71
N ILE A 209 39.51 -2.17 -20.22
CA ILE A 209 38.57 -2.17 -21.35
C ILE A 209 39.25 -2.74 -22.59
N THR A 210 40.46 -2.29 -22.91
CA THR A 210 41.20 -2.76 -24.09
C THR A 210 41.49 -4.25 -24.04
N LEU A 211 41.78 -4.80 -22.85
CA LEU A 211 42.13 -6.21 -22.67
C LEU A 211 40.92 -7.15 -22.61
N ASN A 212 39.76 -6.68 -22.14
CA ASN A 212 38.61 -7.56 -21.84
C ASN A 212 37.35 -7.26 -22.67
N LEU A 213 37.28 -6.10 -23.34
CA LEU A 213 36.10 -5.66 -24.11
C LEU A 213 36.40 -5.46 -25.61
N LYS A 214 37.61 -5.80 -26.08
CA LYS A 214 37.85 -6.02 -27.52
C LYS A 214 37.34 -7.42 -27.91
N LEU A 215 36.05 -7.50 -28.19
CA LEU A 215 35.40 -8.53 -29.01
C LEU A 215 34.80 -7.84 -30.23
#